data_AF-A0A9N9THQ0-F1
#
_entry.id   AF-A0A9N9THQ0-F1
#
_cell.length_a   1.000
_cell.length_b   1.000
_cell.length_c   1.000
_cell.angle_alpha   90.00
_cell.angle_beta   90.00
_cell.angle_gamma   90.00
#
_symmetry.space_group_name_H-M   'P 1'
#
loop_
_entity.id
_entity.type
_entity.pdbx_description
1 polymer ?
#
loop_
_entity_poly.entity_id
_entity_poly.type
_entity_poly.pdbx_seq_one_letter_code
_entity_poly.pdbx_strand_id
1 'polypeptide(L)'
;MIAKFVVLFAVFVAMASTLTTEERFAEFKTKFGKTYATPEEEQERFKVFEANVQRIDEHNKKFETGEVTFSQGVNQFSDLTPDEWKNRNHGLRLKPTST
;
A
#
# COMPACT_ATOMS: atom_id res chain seq x y z
N MET A 1 33.20 -36.65 3.17
CA MET A 1 32.93 -35.53 4.11
C MET A 1 32.91 -34.18 3.37
N ILE A 2 32.04 -34.02 2.35
CA ILE A 2 31.91 -32.75 1.59
C ILE A 2 30.43 -32.33 1.44
N ALA A 3 29.47 -33.25 1.65
CA ALA A 3 28.03 -32.99 1.49
C ALA A 3 27.33 -32.36 2.72
N LYS A 4 28.05 -31.99 3.80
CA LYS A 4 27.46 -31.41 5.03
C LYS A 4 27.63 -29.89 5.18
N PHE A 5 28.42 -29.24 4.34
CA PHE A 5 28.62 -27.77 4.39
C PHE A 5 27.71 -26.98 3.44
N VAL A 6 27.27 -27.59 2.32
CA VAL A 6 26.38 -26.93 1.35
C VAL A 6 24.97 -26.72 1.91
N VAL A 7 24.52 -27.62 2.80
CA VAL A 7 23.19 -27.51 3.44
C VAL A 7 23.16 -26.44 4.56
N LEU A 8 24.31 -26.00 5.07
CA LEU A 8 24.38 -24.98 6.12
C LEU A 8 24.35 -23.54 5.60
N PHE A 9 24.48 -23.33 4.28
CA PHE A 9 24.42 -21.98 3.66
C PHE A 9 23.04 -21.64 3.07
N ALA A 10 22.16 -22.65 2.89
CA ALA A 10 20.80 -22.47 2.37
C ALA A 10 19.75 -22.18 3.46
N VAL A 11 20.17 -22.02 4.71
CA VAL A 11 19.29 -21.75 5.87
C VAL A 11 19.64 -20.41 6.54
N PHE A 12 20.30 -19.50 5.83
CA PHE A 12 20.08 -18.07 6.10
C PHE A 12 18.70 -17.72 5.53
N VAL A 13 17.69 -18.23 6.24
CA VAL A 13 16.28 -17.91 6.04
C VAL A 13 16.21 -16.41 5.89
N ALA A 14 15.74 -15.98 4.72
CA ALA A 14 15.45 -14.59 4.42
C ALA A 14 14.49 -14.08 5.51
N MET A 15 15.04 -13.46 6.55
CA MET A 15 14.28 -12.52 7.35
C MET A 15 14.04 -11.33 6.44
N ALA A 16 13.01 -11.43 5.59
CA ALA A 16 12.37 -10.26 5.06
C ALA A 16 11.80 -9.54 6.28
N SER A 17 12.54 -8.56 6.80
CA SER A 17 12.04 -7.63 7.81
C SER A 17 10.77 -7.01 7.21
N THR A 18 9.63 -7.39 7.76
CA THR A 18 8.37 -6.74 7.40
C THR A 18 8.43 -5.34 7.98
N LEU A 19 8.45 -4.34 7.08
CA LEU A 19 8.42 -2.94 7.50
C LEU A 19 7.15 -2.68 8.30
N THR A 20 7.26 -1.92 9.39
CA THR A 20 6.08 -1.45 10.11
C THR A 20 5.25 -0.51 9.24
N THR A 21 3.99 -0.29 9.59
CA THR A 21 3.14 0.64 8.85
C THR A 21 3.71 2.06 8.87
N GLU A 22 4.34 2.46 9.98
CA GLU A 22 5.02 3.75 10.14
C GLU A 22 6.22 3.88 9.20
N GLU A 23 7.05 2.83 9.09
CA GLU A 23 8.18 2.80 8.15
C GLU A 23 7.68 2.87 6.71
N ARG A 24 6.64 2.10 6.36
CA ARG A 24 5.98 2.16 5.04
C ARG A 24 5.40 3.54 4.76
N PHE A 25 4.87 4.24 5.75
CA PHE A 25 4.36 5.59 5.60
C PHE A 25 5.49 6.62 5.39
N ALA A 26 6.60 6.47 6.11
CA ALA A 26 7.78 7.31 5.89
C ALA A 26 8.37 7.14 4.48
N GLU A 27 8.46 5.90 4.00
CA GLU A 27 8.86 5.60 2.63
C GLU A 27 7.85 6.17 1.61
N PHE A 28 6.55 6.01 1.86
CA PHE A 28 5.49 6.56 1.03
C PHE A 28 5.61 8.09 0.91
N LYS A 29 5.78 8.80 2.02
CA LYS A 29 5.95 10.26 2.01
C LYS A 29 7.17 10.66 1.18
N THR A 30 8.28 9.97 1.37
CA THR A 30 9.52 10.23 0.64
C THR A 30 9.35 9.94 -0.86
N LYS A 31 8.79 8.79 -1.21
CA LYS A 31 8.61 8.32 -2.58
C LYS A 31 7.68 9.19 -3.40
N PHE A 32 6.61 9.72 -2.80
CA PHE A 32 5.60 10.53 -3.49
C PHE A 32 5.64 12.02 -3.11
N GLY A 33 6.70 12.46 -2.41
CA GLY A 33 6.88 13.86 -2.02
C GLY A 33 5.75 14.43 -1.18
N LYS A 34 5.17 13.63 -0.27
CA LYS A 34 4.04 14.04 0.56
C LYS A 34 4.52 14.89 1.73
N THR A 35 3.86 16.02 1.91
CA THR A 35 4.00 16.90 3.07
C THR A 35 2.60 17.26 3.55
N TYR A 36 2.46 17.42 4.87
CA TYR A 36 1.20 17.75 5.52
C TYR A 36 1.40 19.02 6.35
N ALA A 37 0.39 19.87 6.42
CA ALA A 37 0.52 21.21 7.00
C ALA A 37 0.55 21.16 8.54
N THR A 38 -0.08 20.15 9.13
CA THR A 38 -0.23 20.02 10.59
C THR A 38 0.02 18.57 11.04
N PRO A 39 0.46 18.34 12.29
CA PRO A 39 0.55 17.01 12.86
C PRO A 39 -0.79 16.26 12.87
N GLU A 40 -1.90 16.98 13.06
CA GLU A 40 -3.24 16.41 13.04
C GLU A 40 -3.59 15.88 11.64
N GLU A 41 -3.33 16.67 10.59
CA GLU A 41 -3.49 16.23 9.20
C GLU A 41 -2.60 15.01 8.90
N GLU A 42 -1.34 15.03 9.33
CA GLU A 42 -0.43 13.90 9.13
C GLU A 42 -0.95 12.63 9.81
N GLN A 43 -1.50 12.74 11.02
CA GLN A 43 -2.10 11.62 11.73
C GLN A 43 -3.35 11.09 11.02
N GLU A 44 -4.20 11.97 10.50
CA GLU A 44 -5.36 11.56 9.69
C GLU A 44 -4.92 10.83 8.41
N ARG A 45 -3.91 11.36 7.71
CA ARG A 45 -3.36 10.77 6.48
C ARG A 45 -2.68 9.43 6.75
N PHE A 46 -2.02 9.28 7.90
CA PHE A 46 -1.47 8.01 8.35
C PHE A 46 -2.56 6.95 8.55
N LYS A 47 -3.68 7.29 9.22
CA LYS A 47 -4.80 6.36 9.42
C LYS A 47 -5.42 5.90 8.10
N VAL A 48 -5.59 6.83 7.14
CA VAL A 48 -6.09 6.49 5.80
C VAL A 48 -5.10 5.60 5.06
N PHE A 49 -3.81 5.91 5.15
CA PHE A 49 -2.75 5.11 4.57
C PHE A 49 -2.70 3.69 5.14
N GLU A 50 -2.76 3.54 6.45
CA GLU A 50 -2.82 2.26 7.15
C GLU A 50 -3.99 1.40 6.66
N ALA A 51 -5.20 1.96 6.62
CA ALA A 51 -6.38 1.25 6.14
C ALA A 51 -6.25 0.82 4.66
N ASN A 52 -5.69 1.68 3.81
CA ASN A 52 -5.45 1.35 2.42
C ASN A 52 -4.38 0.28 2.23
N VAL A 53 -3.31 0.33 3.01
CA VAL A 53 -2.25 -0.68 3.05
C VAL A 53 -2.80 -2.03 3.49
N GLN A 54 -3.60 -2.08 4.56
CA GLN A 54 -4.23 -3.32 5.01
C GLN A 54 -5.08 -3.94 3.89
N ARG A 55 -5.89 -3.13 3.21
CA ARG A 55 -6.71 -3.59 2.07
C ARG A 55 -5.86 -4.11 0.90
N ILE A 56 -4.71 -3.48 0.62
CA ILE A 56 -3.76 -3.94 -0.39
C ILE A 56 -3.18 -5.30 0.01
N ASP A 57 -2.73 -5.44 1.26
CA ASP A 57 -2.11 -6.66 1.76
C ASP A 57 -3.12 -7.83 1.77
N GLU A 58 -4.37 -7.59 2.18
CA GLU A 58 -5.46 -8.58 2.12
C GLU A 58 -5.79 -9.01 0.69
N HIS A 59 -5.84 -8.05 -0.25
CA HIS A 59 -6.06 -8.36 -1.66
C HIS A 59 -4.90 -9.17 -2.26
N ASN A 60 -3.66 -8.84 -1.90
CA ASN A 60 -2.49 -9.54 -2.41
C ASN A 60 -2.39 -10.97 -1.85
N LYS A 61 -2.82 -11.22 -0.61
CA LYS A 61 -3.00 -12.59 -0.10
C LYS A 61 -3.96 -13.42 -0.96
N LYS A 62 -5.09 -12.82 -1.38
CA LYS A 62 -6.04 -13.47 -2.31
C LYS A 62 -5.44 -13.67 -3.70
N PHE A 63 -4.57 -12.76 -4.13
CA PHE A 63 -3.87 -12.91 -5.41
C PHE A 63 -2.90 -14.09 -5.38
N GLU A 64 -2.16 -14.24 -4.28
CA GLU A 64 -1.25 -15.38 -4.06
C GLU A 64 -1.97 -16.73 -4.06
N THR A 65 -3.23 -16.79 -3.61
CA THR A 65 -4.07 -18.00 -3.66
C THR A 65 -4.83 -18.18 -4.98
N GLY A 66 -4.70 -17.24 -5.93
CA GLY A 66 -5.38 -17.28 -7.22
C GLY A 66 -6.88 -16.95 -7.17
N GLU A 67 -7.39 -16.40 -6.07
CA GLU A 67 -8.80 -15.98 -5.95
C GLU A 67 -9.10 -14.70 -6.72
N VAL A 68 -8.09 -13.85 -6.92
CA VAL A 68 -8.15 -12.64 -7.75
C VAL A 68 -7.04 -12.65 -8.79
N THR A 69 -7.24 -11.94 -9.90
CA THR A 69 -6.38 -12.01 -11.09
C THR A 69 -5.28 -10.94 -11.13
N PHE A 70 -5.23 -10.04 -10.16
CA PHE A 70 -4.26 -8.95 -10.11
C PHE A 70 -3.78 -8.71 -8.68
N SER A 71 -2.67 -8.00 -8.54
CA SER A 71 -2.16 -7.49 -7.26
C SER A 71 -2.29 -5.97 -7.21
N GLN A 72 -2.27 -5.43 -5.99
CA GLN A 72 -2.27 -3.99 -5.73
C GLN A 72 -0.95 -3.56 -5.12
N GLY A 73 -0.62 -2.29 -5.26
CA GLY A 73 0.56 -1.68 -4.66
C GLY A 73 0.26 -0.31 -4.09
N VAL A 74 1.09 0.12 -3.15
CA VAL A 74 1.07 1.48 -2.63
C VAL A 74 1.39 2.47 -3.76
N ASN A 75 0.55 3.48 -3.92
CA ASN A 75 0.66 4.50 -4.95
C ASN A 75 0.42 5.91 -4.36
N GLN A 76 0.54 6.95 -5.17
CA GLN A 76 0.45 8.36 -4.74
C GLN A 76 -0.92 8.78 -4.14
N PHE A 77 -1.91 7.88 -4.16
CA PHE A 77 -3.27 8.10 -3.66
C PHE A 77 -3.58 7.23 -2.42
N SER A 78 -2.59 6.48 -1.92
CA SER A 78 -2.76 5.59 -0.77
C SER A 78 -3.10 6.34 0.53
N ASP A 79 -2.93 7.66 0.61
CA ASP A 79 -3.34 8.53 1.72
C ASP A 79 -4.71 9.20 1.54
N LEU A 80 -5.46 8.81 0.51
CA LEU A 80 -6.78 9.36 0.21
C LEU A 80 -7.88 8.34 0.52
N THR A 81 -8.97 8.85 1.08
CA THR A 81 -10.22 8.08 1.21
C THR A 81 -10.86 7.89 -0.17
N PRO A 82 -11.74 6.88 -0.34
CA PRO A 82 -12.48 6.70 -1.59
C PRO A 82 -13.27 7.95 -1.99
N ASP A 83 -13.86 8.68 -1.02
CA ASP A 83 -14.64 9.89 -1.30
C ASP A 83 -13.76 11.08 -1.68
N GLU A 84 -12.59 11.25 -1.06
CA GLU A 84 -11.61 12.26 -1.48
C GLU A 84 -11.06 11.96 -2.87
N TRP A 85 -10.70 10.69 -3.12
CA TRP A 85 -10.27 10.21 -4.42
C TRP A 85 -11.33 10.49 -5.47
N LYS A 86 -12.57 10.13 -5.16
CA LYS A 86 -13.74 10.44 -5.96
C LYS A 86 -13.70 11.96 -6.23
N ASN A 87 -13.95 12.82 -5.27
CA ASN A 87 -14.13 14.26 -5.49
C ASN A 87 -13.01 14.98 -6.26
N ARG A 88 -11.77 14.47 -6.24
CA ARG A 88 -10.62 15.09 -6.90
C ARG A 88 -10.27 14.50 -8.26
N ASN A 89 -10.64 13.25 -8.56
CA ASN A 89 -10.03 12.49 -9.67
C ASN A 89 -11.00 11.96 -10.73
N HIS A 90 -12.17 12.57 -10.91
CA HIS A 90 -12.97 12.38 -12.13
C HIS A 90 -13.28 13.67 -12.86
N GLY A 91 -12.94 13.67 -14.16
CA GLY A 91 -13.33 14.72 -15.10
C GLY A 91 -14.69 14.48 -15.75
N LEU A 92 -15.41 13.41 -15.38
CA LEU A 92 -16.67 13.05 -16.05
C LEU A 92 -17.80 14.00 -15.62
N ARG A 93 -18.14 14.93 -16.50
CA ARG A 93 -19.33 15.78 -16.39
C ARG A 93 -20.48 15.11 -17.12
N LEU A 94 -21.30 14.35 -16.39
CA LEU A 94 -22.55 13.83 -16.94
C LEU A 94 -23.48 15.00 -17.24
N LYS A 95 -23.90 15.17 -18.49
CA LYS A 95 -25.00 16.08 -18.81
C LYS A 95 -26.26 15.54 -18.11
N PRO A 96 -27.10 16.39 -17.49
CA PRO A 96 -28.36 15.93 -16.94
C PRO A 96 -29.17 15.29 -18.06
N THR A 97 -29.58 14.03 -17.87
CA THR A 97 -30.50 13.38 -18.79
C THR A 97 -31.83 14.11 -18.67
N SER A 98 -32.16 14.93 -19.67
CA SER A 98 -33.48 15.56 -19.74
C SER A 98 -34.50 14.43 -19.86
N THR A 99 -35.29 14.23 -18.81
CA THR A 99 -36.48 13.38 -18.83
C THR A 99 -37.68 14.27 -19.10
#